data_AF-A0A828XXT2-F1
#
_entry.id   AF-A0A828XXT2-F1
#
_cell.length_a   1.000
_cell.length_b   1.000
_cell.length_c   1.000
_cell.angle_alpha   90.00
_cell.angle_beta   90.00
_cell.angle_gamma   90.00
#
_symmetry.space_group_name_H-M   'P 1'
#
loop_
_entity.id
_entity.type
_entity.pdbx_description
1 polymer ?
#
loop_
_entity_poly.entity_id
_entity_poly.type
_entity_poly.pdbx_seq_one_letter_code
_entity_poly.pdbx_strand_id
1 'polypeptide(L)' 'MNQKIECPHCKKQFDSPETEAVRMAMTEDMWMSHCEEMFKKGWRPGKFENLPDFLKTKRIGLYYEKLEQRIKAKKEQT' A
#
# COMPACT_ATOMS: atom_id res chain seq x y z
N MET A 1 15.47 15.12 8.33
CA MET A 1 16.83 14.90 8.87
C MET A 1 17.35 13.60 8.27
N ASN A 2 18.26 13.66 7.30
CA ASN A 2 18.83 12.49 6.62
C ASN A 2 19.84 11.81 7.56
N GLN A 3 19.44 10.73 8.23
CA GLN A 3 20.38 9.90 8.98
C GLN A 3 21.10 8.98 7.99
N LYS A 4 22.30 9.37 7.57
CA LYS A 4 23.17 8.57 6.71
C LYS A 4 23.87 7.51 7.57
N ILE A 5 23.58 6.24 7.33
CA ILE A 5 24.24 5.12 8.01
C ILE A 5 25.47 4.74 7.18
N GLU A 6 26.65 4.85 7.77
CA GLU A 6 27.93 4.44 7.17
C GLU A 6 28.40 3.11 7.79
N CYS A 7 28.84 2.17 6.94
CA CYS A 7 29.51 0.97 7.43
C CYS A 7 30.96 1.29 7.85
N PRO A 8 31.34 1.05 9.11
CA PRO A 8 32.65 1.45 9.64
C PRO A 8 33.85 0.73 9.00
N HIS A 9 33.61 -0.36 8.25
CA HIS A 9 34.68 -1.15 7.64
C HIS A 9 34.93 -0.82 6.16
N CYS A 10 33.91 -0.37 5.41
CA CYS A 10 34.03 -0.14 3.97
C CYS A 10 33.64 1.27 3.51
N LYS A 11 33.27 2.16 4.45
CA LYS A 11 32.88 3.57 4.20
C LYS A 11 31.83 3.75 3.10
N LYS A 12 31.07 2.70 2.79
CA LYS A 12 30.02 2.75 1.77
C LYS A 12 28.85 3.50 2.38
N GLN A 13 28.57 4.68 1.82
CA GLN A 13 27.46 5.51 2.23
C GLN A 13 26.18 4.94 1.63
N PHE A 14 25.22 4.57 2.47
CA PHE A 14 23.88 4.25 2.01
C PHE A 14 23.07 5.55 2.04
N ASP A 15 22.87 6.15 0.87
CA ASP A 15 21.91 7.23 0.70
C ASP A 15 20.52 6.58 0.66
N SER A 16 19.81 6.53 1.79
CA SER A 16 18.41 6.10 1.81
C SER A 16 17.47 7.30 1.94
N PRO A 17 17.21 8.01 0.83
CA PRO A 17 15.93 8.68 0.63
C PRO A 17 15.15 8.15 -0.59
N GLU A 18 15.82 7.58 -1.61
CA GLU A 18 15.13 6.89 -2.73
C GLU A 18 14.42 5.61 -2.25
N THR A 19 14.92 5.01 -1.16
CA THR A 19 14.39 3.75 -0.64
C THR A 19 13.05 3.92 0.07
N GLU A 20 12.73 5.09 0.66
CA GLU A 20 11.46 5.25 1.38
C GLU A 20 10.26 5.39 0.43
N ALA A 21 10.38 6.21 -0.62
CA ALA A 21 9.35 6.31 -1.65
C ALA A 21 9.15 4.97 -2.39
N VAL A 22 10.25 4.26 -2.70
CA VAL A 22 10.19 2.92 -3.32
C VAL A 22 9.60 1.89 -2.33
N ARG A 23 9.97 1.92 -1.04
CA ARG A 23 9.38 1.04 -0.02
C ARG A 23 7.89 1.30 0.15
N MET A 24 7.46 2.56 0.15
CA MET A 24 6.04 2.92 0.20
C MET A 24 5.32 2.37 -1.03
N ALA A 25 5.86 2.60 -2.23
CA ALA A 25 5.27 2.09 -3.47
C ALA A 25 5.16 0.55 -3.51
N MET A 26 6.17 -0.17 -3.00
CA MET A 26 6.14 -1.63 -2.87
C MET A 26 5.12 -2.10 -1.83
N THR A 27 4.99 -1.37 -0.71
CA THR A 27 4.03 -1.69 0.35
C THR A 27 2.59 -1.49 -0.14
N GLU A 28 2.34 -0.41 -0.89
CA GLU A 28 1.06 -0.17 -1.54
C GLU A 28 0.71 -1.28 -2.53
N ASP A 29 1.67 -1.68 -3.36
CA ASP A 29 1.49 -2.73 -4.38
C ASP A 29 1.19 -4.09 -3.75
N MET A 30 1.94 -4.48 -2.71
CA MET A 30 1.65 -5.68 -1.92
C MET A 30 0.26 -5.63 -1.29
N TRP A 31 -0.13 -4.47 -0.76
CA TRP A 31 -1.46 -4.30 -0.15
C TRP A 31 -2.59 -4.45 -1.17
N MET A 32 -2.45 -3.83 -2.34
CA MET A 32 -3.43 -3.94 -3.43
C MET A 32 -3.54 -5.40 -3.91
N SER A 33 -2.41 -6.08 -4.13
CA SER A 33 -2.37 -7.47 -4.54
C SER A 33 -3.06 -8.39 -3.51
N HIS A 34 -2.75 -8.20 -2.22
CA HIS A 34 -3.40 -8.93 -1.14
C HIS A 34 -4.92 -8.70 -1.09
N CYS A 35 -5.35 -7.44 -1.25
CA CYS A 35 -6.78 -7.10 -1.31
C CYS A 35 -7.48 -7.78 -2.49
N GLU A 36 -6.85 -7.85 -3.66
CA GLU A 36 -7.42 -8.54 -4.83
C GLU A 36 -7.52 -10.06 -4.62
N GLU A 37 -6.52 -10.68 -4.00
CA GLU A 37 -6.59 -12.10 -3.64
C GLU A 37 -7.71 -12.40 -2.65
N MET A 38 -7.86 -11.57 -1.62
CA MET A 38 -8.97 -11.69 -0.67
C MET A 38 -10.31 -11.48 -1.36
N PHE A 39 -10.41 -10.49 -2.25
CA PHE A 39 -11.60 -10.20 -3.03
C PHE A 39 -12.01 -11.37 -3.94
N LYS A 40 -11.04 -12.04 -4.58
CA LYS A 40 -11.28 -13.27 -5.36
C LYS A 40 -11.81 -14.41 -4.49
N LYS A 41 -11.35 -14.50 -3.23
CA LYS A 41 -11.84 -15.47 -2.24
C LYS A 41 -13.20 -15.10 -1.62
N GLY A 42 -13.84 -14.01 -2.08
CA GLY A 42 -15.12 -13.53 -1.56
C GLY A 42 -15.01 -12.71 -0.27
N TRP A 43 -13.79 -12.44 0.19
CA TRP A 43 -13.53 -11.57 1.33
C TRP A 43 -13.48 -10.10 0.89
N ARG A 44 -14.16 -9.23 1.65
CA ARG A 44 -14.06 -7.78 1.43
C ARG A 44 -13.03 -7.21 2.40
N PRO A 45 -11.99 -6.52 1.91
CA PRO A 45 -11.10 -5.78 2.80
C PRO A 45 -11.92 -4.73 3.58
N GLY A 46 -11.52 -4.48 4.84
CA GLY A 46 -12.19 -3.52 5.73
C GLY A 46 -12.14 -2.08 5.21
N LYS A 47 -12.89 -1.15 5.78
CA LYS A 47 -12.92 0.25 5.29
C LYS A 47 -11.53 0.88 5.30
N PHE A 48 -11.25 1.73 4.31
CA PHE A 48 -10.00 2.50 4.21
C PHE A 48 -9.66 3.26 5.51
N GLU A 49 -10.66 3.76 6.23
CA GLU A 49 -10.50 4.45 7.52
C GLU A 49 -9.87 3.59 8.62
N ASN A 50 -10.06 2.26 8.56
CA ASN A 50 -9.48 1.30 9.51
C ASN A 50 -8.06 0.87 9.13
N LEU A 51 -7.54 1.30 7.98
CA LEU A 51 -6.16 1.01 7.64
C LEU A 51 -5.21 1.78 8.54
N PRO A 52 -4.02 1.24 8.82
CA PRO A 52 -2.99 1.99 9.52
C PRO A 52 -2.53 3.18 8.66
N ASP A 53 -2.11 4.26 9.31
CA ASP A 53 -1.85 5.55 8.66
C ASP A 53 -0.80 5.48 7.54
N PHE A 54 0.18 4.57 7.65
CA PHE A 54 1.19 4.34 6.61
C PHE A 54 0.63 3.79 5.29
N LEU A 55 -0.56 3.15 5.34
CA LEU A 55 -1.30 2.67 4.16
C LEU A 55 -2.37 3.66 3.71
N LYS A 56 -2.66 4.72 4.48
CA LYS A 56 -3.61 5.78 4.09
C LYS A 56 -3.00 6.75 3.08
N THR A 57 -2.34 6.21 2.08
CA THR A 57 -1.81 7.00 0.98
C THR A 57 -2.93 7.33 0.00
N LYS A 58 -2.71 8.38 -0.81
CA LYS A 58 -3.65 8.77 -1.88
C LYS A 58 -3.90 7.62 -2.87
N ARG A 59 -2.90 6.77 -3.11
CA ARG A 59 -2.99 5.65 -4.06
C ARG A 59 -3.92 4.54 -3.55
N ILE A 60 -3.79 4.16 -2.28
CA ILE A 60 -4.68 3.17 -1.66
C ILE A 60 -6.09 3.73 -1.51
N GLY A 61 -6.25 5.02 -1.19
CA GLY A 61 -7.58 5.66 -1.13
C GLY A 61 -8.33 5.54 -2.46
N LEU A 62 -7.66 5.84 -3.58
CA LEU A 62 -8.22 5.66 -4.93
C LEU A 62 -8.56 4.20 -5.26
N TYR A 63 -7.75 3.25 -4.78
CA TYR A 63 -8.03 1.83 -4.94
C TYR A 63 -9.31 1.41 -4.21
N TYR A 64 -9.48 1.85 -2.96
CA TYR A 64 -10.68 1.54 -2.16
C TYR A 64 -11.94 2.16 -2.74
N GLU A 65 -11.88 3.40 -3.21
CA GLU A 65 -13.03 4.05 -3.86
C GLU A 65 -13.50 3.24 -5.09
N LYS A 66 -12.57 2.80 -5.93
CA LYS A 66 -12.87 1.91 -7.07
C LYS A 66 -13.39 0.56 -6.62
N LEU A 67 -12.85 -0.01 -5.54
CA LEU A 67 -13.29 -1.29 -4.98
C LEU A 67 -14.74 -1.20 -4.47
N GLU A 68 -15.11 -0.12 -3.77
CA GLU A 68 -16.49 0.13 -3.33
C GLU A 68 -17.45 0.29 -4.50
N GLN A 69 -17.06 1.03 -5.55
CA GLN A 69 -17.85 1.14 -6.78
C GLN A 69 -18.08 -0.23 -7.43
N ARG A 70 -17.05 -1.08 -7.52
CA ARG A 70 -17.16 -2.45 -8.04
C ARG A 70 -18.07 -3.33 -7.17
N ILE A 71 -17.99 -3.18 -5.85
CA ILE A 71 -18.85 -3.89 -4.89
C ILE A 71 -20.31 -3.48 -5.08
N LYS A 72 -20.58 -2.18 -5.18
CA LYS A 72 -21.94 -1.65 -5.41
C LYS A 72 -22.51 -2.14 -6.74
N ALA A 73 -21.72 -2.06 -7.82
CA ALA A 73 -22.11 -2.54 -9.14
C ALA A 73 -22.38 -4.06 -9.18
N LYS A 74 -21.64 -4.87 -8.41
CA LYS A 74 -21.94 -6.30 -8.26
C LYS A 74 -23.23 -6.56 -7.47
N LYS A 75 -23.53 -5.72 -6.47
CA LYS A 75 -24.74 -5.84 -5.64
C LYS A 75 -26.01 -5.49 -6.40
N GLU A 76 -25.93 -4.61 -7.39
CA GLU A 76 -27.06 -4.18 -8.23
C GLU A 76 -27.36 -5.14 -9.39
N GLN A 77 -26.45 -6.08 -9.68
CA GLN A 77 -26.58 -7.11 -10.72
C GLN A 77 -27.07 -8.47 -10.19
N THR A 78 -27.38 -8.60 -8.90
CA THR A 78 -27.99 -9.81 -8.28
C THR A 78 -29.34 -9.44 -7.71
#